data_AF-A0A1V9G4L4-F1
#
_entry.id   AF-A0A1V9G4L4-F1
#
_cell.length_a   1.000
_cell.length_b   1.000
_cell.length_c   1.000
_cell.angle_alpha   90.00
_cell.angle_beta   90.00
_cell.angle_gamma   90.00
#
_symmetry.space_group_name_H-M   'P 1'
#
loop_
_entity.id
_entity.type
_entity.pdbx_description
1 polymer ?
#
loop_
_entity_poly.entity_id
_entity_poly.type
_entity_poly.pdbx_seq_one_letter_code
_entity_poly.pdbx_strand_id
1 'polypeptide(L)' 'MVHINSILLYQKNIKYNMQLTLLQIMEDRYKKYPIMITSQLPVKEWHGYIGEPTIDDAIMDRLTATNHRLEFKGKSLRKK' A
#
# COMPACT_ATOMS: atom_id res chain seq x y z
N MET A 1 -12.48 -18.13 24.21
CA MET A 1 -11.51 -17.08 23.81
C MET A 1 -10.86 -17.52 22.51
N VAL A 2 -11.44 -17.14 21.37
CA VAL A 2 -11.01 -17.62 20.04
C VAL A 2 -9.75 -16.88 19.63
N HIS A 3 -8.67 -17.62 19.40
CA HIS A 3 -7.44 -17.13 18.79
C HIS A 3 -7.72 -16.76 17.33
N ILE A 4 -8.11 -15.51 17.08
CA ILE A 4 -8.32 -14.94 15.73
C ILE A 4 -6.99 -14.51 15.09
N ASN A 5 -5.89 -14.49 15.86
CA ASN A 5 -4.60 -13.97 15.40
C ASN A 5 -3.85 -14.87 14.40
N SER A 6 -4.23 -16.14 14.21
CA SER A 6 -3.53 -17.05 13.29
C SER A 6 -4.02 -16.96 11.84
N ILE A 7 -5.24 -16.48 11.57
CA ILE A 7 -5.81 -16.43 10.21
C ILE A 7 -5.36 -15.17 9.44
N LEU A 8 -5.10 -14.06 10.13
CA LEU A 8 -4.67 -12.80 9.50
C LEU A 8 -3.21 -12.83 8.99
N LEU A 9 -2.41 -13.82 9.38
CA LEU A 9 -1.02 -13.97 8.92
C LEU A 9 -0.88 -14.59 7.52
N TYR A 10 -1.95 -15.16 6.96
CA TYR A 10 -1.93 -15.86 5.66
C TYR A 10 -2.40 -15.02 4.45
N GLN A 11 -2.93 -13.81 4.66
CA GLN A 11 -3.25 -12.88 3.57
C GLN A 11 -2.22 -11.75 3.53
N LYS A 12 -0.96 -12.10 3.25
CA LYS A 12 0.13 -11.12 3.15
C LYS A 12 0.13 -10.31 1.86
N ASN A 13 -0.66 -10.71 0.85
CA ASN A 13 -0.60 -10.11 -0.48
C ASN A 13 -1.97 -9.62 -0.94
N ILE A 14 -1.99 -8.46 -1.59
CA ILE A 14 -3.18 -7.95 -2.28
C ILE A 14 -3.57 -8.95 -3.38
N LYS A 15 -4.86 -9.17 -3.61
CA LYS A 15 -5.33 -10.05 -4.69
C LYS A 15 -4.84 -9.52 -6.05
N TYR A 16 -4.48 -10.41 -6.96
CA TYR A 16 -3.92 -10.05 -8.27
C TYR A 16 -4.78 -9.03 -9.05
N ASN A 17 -6.10 -9.21 -9.07
CA ASN A 17 -7.01 -8.26 -9.73
C ASN A 17 -6.94 -6.86 -9.12
N MET A 18 -6.80 -6.74 -7.80
CA MET A 18 -6.66 -5.46 -7.12
C MET A 18 -5.31 -4.80 -7.41
N GLN A 19 -4.24 -5.58 -7.59
CA GLN A 19 -2.93 -5.05 -8.02
C GLN A 19 -3.05 -4.41 -9.41
N LEU A 20 -3.70 -5.10 -10.36
CA LEU A 20 -3.94 -4.56 -11.70
C LEU A 20 -4.82 -3.31 -11.66
N THR A 21 -5.89 -3.30 -10.86
CA THR A 21 -6.73 -2.10 -10.69
C THR A 21 -5.93 -0.93 -10.13
N LEU A 22 -5.05 -1.17 -9.15
CA LEU A 22 -4.22 -0.14 -8.57
C LEU A 22 -3.24 0.43 -9.63
N LEU A 23 -2.60 -0.45 -10.40
CA LEU A 23 -1.71 -0.05 -11.49
C LEU A 23 -2.45 0.79 -12.54
N GLN A 24 -3.66 0.37 -12.96
CA GLN A 24 -4.49 1.12 -13.92
C GLN A 24 -4.81 2.54 -13.42
N ILE A 25 -5.25 2.66 -12.17
CA ILE A 25 -5.52 3.97 -11.55
C ILE A 25 -4.25 4.83 -11.51
N MET A 26 -3.09 4.23 -11.21
CA MET A 26 -1.84 4.96 -11.21
C MET A 26 -1.44 5.44 -12.59
N GLU A 27 -1.60 4.62 -13.63
CA GLU A 27 -1.31 4.98 -15.01
C GLU A 27 -2.20 6.12 -15.51
N ASP A 28 -3.49 6.05 -15.24
CA ASP A 28 -4.43 7.10 -15.63
C ASP A 28 -4.08 8.46 -15.03
N ARG A 29 -3.57 8.46 -13.80
CA ARG A 29 -3.25 9.67 -13.03
C ARG A 29 -1.79 10.10 -13.15
N TYR A 30 -0.90 9.24 -13.64
CA TYR A 30 0.54 9.48 -13.69
C TYR A 30 0.85 10.78 -14.44
N LYS A 31 1.59 11.70 -13.79
CA LYS A 31 1.93 13.05 -14.30
C LYS A 31 0.74 13.95 -14.68
N LYS A 32 -0.50 13.57 -14.36
CA LYS A 32 -1.71 14.37 -14.63
C LYS A 32 -2.32 14.93 -13.34
N TYR A 33 -2.42 14.11 -12.30
CA TYR A 33 -3.10 14.48 -11.05
C TYR A 33 -2.42 13.89 -9.82
N PRO A 34 -2.44 14.57 -8.65
CA PRO A 34 -1.78 14.10 -7.44
C PRO A 34 -2.51 12.93 -6.77
N ILE A 35 -1.78 11.91 -6.31
CA ILE A 35 -2.31 10.76 -5.56
C ILE A 35 -1.91 10.90 -4.08
N MET A 36 -2.88 10.76 -3.18
CA MET A 36 -2.61 10.64 -1.74
C MET A 36 -2.90 9.22 -1.29
N ILE A 37 -1.94 8.59 -0.62
CA ILE A 37 -2.06 7.26 -0.04
C ILE A 37 -1.76 7.35 1.44
N THR A 38 -2.61 6.73 2.26
CA THR A 38 -2.38 6.56 3.68
C THR A 38 -2.27 5.06 3.97
N SER A 39 -1.25 4.67 4.71
CA SER A 39 -1.01 3.28 5.08
C SER A 39 -0.59 3.18 6.53
N GLN A 40 -0.98 2.09 7.18
CA GLN A 40 -0.46 1.71 8.49
C GLN A 40 0.88 0.96 8.38
N LEU A 41 1.24 0.52 7.17
CA LEU A 41 2.53 -0.10 6.88
C LEU A 41 3.53 0.98 6.44
N PRO A 42 4.77 0.95 6.96
CA PRO A 42 5.81 1.84 6.48
C PRO A 42 6.12 1.52 5.01
N VAL A 43 6.47 2.54 4.21
CA VAL A 43 6.66 2.38 2.74
C VAL A 43 7.70 1.32 2.38
N LYS A 44 8.71 1.13 3.22
CA LYS A 44 9.74 0.08 3.06
C LYS A 44 9.19 -1.35 3.07
N GLU A 45 8.00 -1.54 3.65
CA GLU A 45 7.30 -2.83 3.76
C GLU A 45 6.17 -2.96 2.72
N TRP A 46 6.01 -1.98 1.83
CA TRP A 46 5.04 -2.08 0.74
C TRP A 46 5.52 -3.08 -0.31
N HIS A 47 6.82 -3.09 -0.57
CA HIS A 47 7.46 -4.14 -1.34
C HIS A 47 7.20 -5.51 -0.70
N GLY A 48 6.72 -6.46 -1.49
CA GLY A 48 6.32 -7.79 -1.03
C GLY A 48 4.96 -7.87 -0.33
N TYR A 49 4.29 -6.75 -0.04
CA TYR A 49 2.89 -6.73 0.42
C TYR A 49 1.90 -6.53 -0.76
N ILE A 50 2.31 -5.78 -1.78
CA ILE A 50 1.49 -5.53 -2.97
C ILE A 50 1.27 -6.83 -3.74
N GLY A 51 2.28 -7.70 -3.87
CA GLY A 51 2.11 -9.08 -4.29
C GLY A 51 3.13 -9.55 -5.32
N GLU A 52 2.74 -9.66 -6.60
CA GLU A 52 3.64 -10.19 -7.63
C GLU A 52 4.79 -9.20 -7.90
N PRO A 53 6.06 -9.63 -7.95
CA PRO A 53 7.22 -8.74 -8.00
C PRO A 53 7.19 -7.73 -9.15
N THR A 54 6.77 -8.15 -10.35
CA THR A 54 6.75 -7.28 -11.54
C THR A 54 5.74 -6.14 -11.38
N ILE A 55 4.54 -6.43 -10.89
CA ILE A 55 3.51 -5.42 -10.66
C ILE A 55 3.87 -4.52 -9.46
N ASP A 56 4.44 -5.10 -8.41
CA ASP A 56 4.94 -4.36 -7.24
C ASP A 56 5.97 -3.31 -7.64
N ASP A 57 7.00 -3.69 -8.40
CA ASP A 57 8.02 -2.77 -8.91
C ASP A 57 7.40 -1.65 -9.76
N ALA A 58 6.49 -2.01 -10.69
CA ALA A 58 5.81 -1.03 -11.53
C ALA A 58 4.98 0.00 -10.74
N ILE A 59 4.29 -0.45 -9.68
CA ILE A 59 3.50 0.42 -8.81
C ILE A 59 4.42 1.32 -7.97
N MET A 60 5.48 0.75 -7.39
CA MET A 60 6.42 1.46 -6.54
C MET A 60 7.23 2.51 -7.31
N ASP A 61 7.60 2.25 -8.56
CA ASP A 61 8.25 3.24 -9.43
C ASP A 61 7.38 4.48 -9.65
N ARG A 62 6.07 4.28 -9.88
CA ARG A 62 5.12 5.38 -10.11
C ARG A 62 4.88 6.18 -8.84
N LEU A 63 4.84 5.53 -7.68
CA LEU A 63 4.66 6.17 -6.39
C LEU A 63 5.88 6.95 -5.93
N THR A 64 7.08 6.40 -6.15
CA THR A 64 8.30 6.98 -5.59
C THR A 64 8.91 8.07 -6.47
N ALA A 65 8.63 8.08 -7.78
CA ALA A 65 9.18 9.05 -8.73
C ALA A 65 8.99 10.52 -8.31
N THR A 66 7.83 10.87 -7.74
CA THR A 66 7.54 12.22 -7.22
C THR A 66 6.58 12.12 -6.05
N ASN A 67 7.11 12.08 -4.82
CA ASN A 67 6.30 11.96 -3.60
C ASN A 67 6.75 12.88 -2.48
N HIS A 68 5.79 13.22 -1.62
CA HIS A 68 6.03 13.77 -0.30
C HIS A 68 5.64 12.72 0.74
N ARG A 69 6.61 12.21 1.50
CA ARG A 69 6.38 11.22 2.55
C ARG A 69 6.21 11.91 3.90
N LEU A 70 5.09 11.60 4.56
CA LEU A 70 4.81 12.05 5.92
C LEU A 70 4.65 10.83 6.83
N GLU A 71 5.53 10.71 7.82
CA GLU A 71 5.44 9.65 8.83
C GLU A 71 4.72 10.16 10.07
N PHE A 72 3.52 9.64 10.30
CA PHE A 72 2.75 9.96 11.49
C PHE A 72 3.23 9.13 12.68
N LYS A 73 3.57 9.80 13.78
CA LYS A 73 3.95 9.19 15.06
C LYS A 73 2.97 9.63 16.15
N GLY A 74 2.71 8.76 17.12
CA GLY A 74 1.86 9.09 18.27
C GLY A 74 0.84 8.00 18.61
N LYS A 75 0.09 8.24 19.70
CA LYS A 75 -1.00 7.35 20.13
C LYS A 75 -2.26 7.64 19.32
N SER A 76 -3.12 6.64 19.16
CA SER A 76 -4.41 6.79 18.47
C SER A 76 -5.26 7.89 19.11
N LEU A 77 -5.70 8.85 18.30
CA LEU A 77 -6.61 9.92 18.70
C LEU A 77 -8.08 9.47 18.84
N ARG A 78 -8.39 8.20 18.51
CA ARG A 78 -9.75 7.64 18.63
C ARG A 78 -10.19 7.42 20.08
N LYS A 79 -9.24 7.30 21.01
CA LYS A 79 -9.54 7.22 22.44
C LYS A 79 -9.71 8.65 22.98
N LYS A 80 -10.94 9.16 22.88
CA LYS A 80 -11.45 10.17 23.80
C LYS A 80 -12.29 9.46 24.86
#